data_AF-A0A6A5ZSG9-F1
#
_entry.id   AF-A0A6A5ZSG9-F1
#
_cell.length_a   1.000
_cell.length_b   1.000
_cell.length_c   1.000
_cell.angle_alpha   90.00
_cell.angle_beta   90.00
_cell.angle_gamma   90.00
#
_symmetry.space_group_name_H-M   'P 1'
#
loop_
_entity.id
_entity.type
_entity.pdbx_description
1 polymer ?
#
loop_
_entity_poly.entity_id
_entity_poly.type
_entity_poly.pdbx_seq_one_letter_code
_entity_poly.pdbx_strand_id
1 'polypeptide(L)'
;MITRITYGTFIFFGSCTVVAFLSAYFFVPETKCIALEDMDILFGNGAPGLARAARKRYDEAHAAGINTITIREVDGKDVMERQDRVTGFDV
;
A
#
# COMPACT_ATOMS: atom_id res chain seq x y z
N MET A 1 24.12 -9.09 -37.65
CA MET A 1 23.14 -8.18 -37.02
C MET A 1 23.31 -8.11 -35.49
N ILE A 2 23.60 -9.22 -34.80
CA ILE A 2 23.93 -9.25 -33.35
C ILE A 2 25.30 -8.64 -33.01
N THR A 3 26.22 -8.55 -33.98
CA THR A 3 27.63 -8.15 -33.77
C THR A 3 27.84 -6.67 -33.42
N ARG A 4 26.82 -5.81 -33.60
CA ARG A 4 26.88 -4.39 -33.20
C ARG A 4 26.25 -4.12 -31.84
N ILE A 5 25.58 -5.10 -31.24
CA ILE A 5 25.02 -4.97 -29.89
C ILE A 5 26.22 -5.05 -28.94
N THR A 6 26.77 -3.87 -28.66
CA THR A 6 27.96 -3.70 -27.85
C THR A 6 27.61 -3.86 -26.38
N TYR A 7 28.62 -3.98 -25.52
CA TYR A 7 28.46 -4.10 -24.06
C TYR A 7 27.54 -3.04 -23.41
N GLY A 8 27.35 -1.88 -24.05
CA GLY A 8 26.52 -0.79 -23.56
C GLY A 8 25.06 -1.15 -23.26
N THR A 9 24.44 -2.09 -23.99
CA THR A 9 23.07 -2.53 -23.68
C THR A 9 22.98 -3.27 -22.34
N PHE A 10 24.00 -4.04 -21.97
CA PHE A 10 24.02 -4.72 -20.67
C PHE A 10 24.14 -3.74 -19.51
N ILE A 11 24.92 -2.65 -19.67
CA ILE A 11 25.00 -1.59 -18.65
C ILE A 11 23.67 -0.86 -18.55
N PHE A 12 23.01 -0.55 -19.67
CA PHE A 12 21.70 0.12 -19.65
C PHE A 12 20.65 -0.72 -18.91
N PHE A 13 20.46 -1.98 -19.30
CA PHE A 13 19.52 -2.87 -18.62
C PHE A 13 19.94 -3.17 -17.18
N GLY A 14 21.24 -3.29 -16.90
CA GLY A 14 21.77 -3.44 -15.55
C GLY A 14 21.43 -2.25 -14.66
N SER A 15 21.63 -1.02 -15.14
CA SER A 15 21.29 0.20 -14.40
C SER A 15 19.78 0.32 -14.15
N CYS A 16 18.95 0.00 -15.14
CA CYS A 16 17.50 -0.05 -14.99
C CYS A 16 17.07 -1.10 -13.95
N THR A 17 17.72 -2.26 -13.95
CA THR A 17 17.47 -3.34 -12.97
C THR A 17 17.84 -2.91 -11.55
N VAL A 18 18.95 -2.19 -11.37
CA VAL A 18 19.34 -1.66 -10.05
C VAL A 18 18.33 -0.64 -9.55
N VAL A 19 17.87 0.27 -10.41
CA VAL A 19 16.82 1.25 -10.05
C VAL A 19 15.52 0.54 -9.69
N ALA A 20 15.09 -0.46 -10.47
CA ALA A 20 13.91 -1.26 -10.18
C ALA A 20 14.04 -2.07 -8.89
N PHE A 21 15.24 -2.59 -8.59
CA PHE A 21 15.51 -3.30 -7.36
C PHE A 21 15.41 -2.37 -6.14
N LEU A 22 15.99 -1.17 -6.22
CA LEU A 22 15.90 -0.17 -5.16
C LEU A 22 14.45 0.26 -4.93
N SER A 23 13.69 0.52 -6.01
CA SER A 23 12.29 0.89 -5.86
C SER A 23 11.46 -0.25 -5.25
N ALA A 24 11.66 -1.49 -5.70
CA ALA A 24 11.00 -2.65 -5.12
C ALA A 24 11.34 -2.81 -3.62
N TYR A 25 12.60 -2.63 -3.23
CA TYR A 25 13.02 -2.79 -1.85
C TYR A 25 12.42 -1.74 -0.89
N PHE A 26 12.29 -0.49 -1.33
CA PHE A 26 11.80 0.59 -0.46
C PHE A 26 10.29 0.79 -0.51
N PHE A 27 9.66 0.60 -1.67
CA PHE A 27 8.24 0.91 -1.87
C PHE A 27 7.32 -0.32 -1.79
N VAL A 28 7.83 -1.54 -1.96
CA VAL A 28 7.01 -2.75 -1.93
C VAL A 28 7.10 -3.41 -0.55
N PRO A 29 6.07 -3.28 0.31
CA PRO A 29 6.01 -4.02 1.57
C PRO A 29 5.85 -5.53 1.34
N GLU A 30 6.27 -6.33 2.32
CA GLU A 30 6.08 -7.78 2.27
C GLU A 30 4.58 -8.11 2.36
N THR A 31 4.05 -8.75 1.32
CA THR A 31 2.64 -9.15 1.21
C THR A 31 2.37 -10.61 1.58
N LYS A 32 3.41 -11.36 1.97
CA LYS A 32 3.29 -12.78 2.29
C LYS A 32 2.46 -13.02 3.56
N CYS A 33 1.60 -14.03 3.50
CA CYS A 33 0.72 -14.46 4.60
C CYS A 33 -0.26 -13.38 5.09
N ILE A 34 -0.58 -12.41 4.23
CA ILE A 34 -1.63 -11.42 4.48
C ILE A 34 -2.86 -11.86 3.72
N ALA A 35 -4.02 -11.83 4.38
CA ALA A 35 -5.30 -12.13 3.75
C ALA A 35 -5.62 -11.06 2.70
N LEU A 36 -6.21 -11.46 1.56
CA LEU A 36 -6.46 -10.55 0.44
C LEU A 36 -7.42 -9.41 0.84
N GLU A 37 -8.34 -9.69 1.74
CA GLU A 37 -9.25 -8.74 2.35
C GLU A 37 -8.52 -7.64 3.13
N ASP A 38 -7.34 -7.91 3.70
CA ASP A 38 -6.59 -6.98 4.54
C ASP A 38 -5.56 -6.14 3.79
N MET A 39 -5.47 -6.28 2.47
CA MET A 39 -4.50 -5.53 1.65
C MET A 39 -4.70 -4.01 1.70
N ASP A 40 -5.92 -3.56 2.00
CA ASP A 40 -6.25 -2.14 2.15
C ASP A 40 -5.58 -1.52 3.39
N ILE A 41 -5.24 -2.32 4.42
CA ILE A 41 -4.47 -1.83 5.58
C ILE A 41 -3.02 -1.54 5.20
N LEU A 42 -2.48 -2.32 4.25
CA LEU A 42 -1.08 -2.24 3.82
C LEU A 42 -0.85 -1.13 2.78
N PHE A 43 -1.82 -0.90 1.90
CA PHE A 43 -1.72 0.02 0.76
C PHE A 43 -2.73 1.19 0.78
N GLY A 44 -3.64 1.23 1.75
CA GLY A 44 -4.73 2.21 1.80
C GLY A 44 -4.30 3.61 2.22
N ASN A 45 -5.30 4.49 2.36
CA ASN A 45 -5.09 5.89 2.66
C ASN A 45 -4.42 6.09 4.03
N GLY A 46 -3.25 6.71 4.02
CA GLY A 46 -2.44 6.94 5.22
C GLY A 46 -1.40 5.86 5.49
N ALA A 47 -1.25 4.86 4.61
CA ALA A 47 -0.13 3.91 4.67
C ALA A 47 1.22 4.65 4.51
N PRO A 48 2.25 4.32 5.31
CA PRO A 48 3.57 4.92 5.14
C PRO A 48 4.14 4.53 3.78
N GLY A 49 4.76 5.48 3.06
CA GLY A 49 5.40 5.19 1.77
C GLY A 49 6.61 4.26 1.85
N LEU A 50 7.03 3.86 3.05
CA LEU A 50 8.16 2.96 3.27
C LEU A 50 7.67 1.54 3.60
N ALA A 51 8.12 0.56 2.82
CA ALA A 51 7.76 -0.86 2.90
C ALA A 51 7.81 -1.43 4.32
N ARG A 52 8.87 -1.15 5.09
CA ARG A 52 9.02 -1.65 6.46
C ARG A 52 8.02 -1.04 7.44
N ALA A 53 7.74 0.25 7.29
CA ALA A 53 6.83 0.95 8.18
C ALA A 53 5.38 0.51 7.92
N ALA A 54 5.00 0.29 6.65
CA ALA A 54 3.70 -0.26 6.29
C ALA A 54 3.48 -1.65 6.92
N ARG A 55 4.50 -2.53 6.87
CA ARG A 55 4.40 -3.87 7.46
C ARG A 55 4.24 -3.83 8.99
N LYS A 56 5.00 -3.00 9.69
CA LYS A 56 4.90 -2.87 11.15
C LYS A 56 3.49 -2.42 11.59
N ARG A 57 2.87 -1.51 10.83
CA ARG A 57 1.49 -1.07 11.09
C ARG A 57 0.47 -2.16 10.85
N TYR A 58 0.67 -2.99 9.84
CA TYR A 58 -0.18 -4.16 9.61
C TYR A 58 -0.09 -5.15 10.78
N ASP A 59 1.12 -5.48 11.23
CA ASP A 59 1.30 -6.41 12.35
C ASP A 59 0.67 -5.85 13.65
N GLU A 60 0.79 -4.54 13.89
CA GLU A 60 0.13 -3.84 15.01
C GLU A 60 -1.39 -3.84 14.89
N ALA A 61 -1.94 -3.59 13.69
CA ALA A 61 -3.38 -3.62 13.44
C ALA A 61 -3.95 -5.03 13.61
N HIS A 62 -3.26 -6.05 13.09
CA HIS A 62 -3.67 -7.45 13.21
C HIS A 62 -3.61 -7.93 14.67
N ALA A 63 -2.58 -7.52 15.42
CA ALA A 63 -2.48 -7.81 16.85
C ALA A 63 -3.57 -7.14 17.68
N ALA A 64 -4.05 -5.96 17.25
CA ALA A 64 -5.19 -5.28 17.85
C ALA A 64 -6.55 -5.88 17.43
N GLY A 65 -6.57 -6.90 16.57
CA GLY A 65 -7.79 -7.51 16.04
C GLY A 65 -8.52 -6.62 15.03
N ILE A 66 -7.84 -5.62 14.47
CA ILE A 66 -8.40 -4.69 13.48
C ILE A 66 -8.25 -5.33 12.10
N ASN A 67 -9.37 -5.75 11.54
CA ASN A 67 -9.46 -6.27 10.16
C ASN A 67 -10.08 -5.19 9.26
N THR A 68 -9.90 -5.27 7.95
CA THR A 68 -10.47 -4.27 7.02
C THR A 68 -11.98 -4.13 7.09
N ILE A 69 -12.68 -5.19 7.48
CA ILE A 69 -14.13 -5.19 7.69
C ILE A 69 -14.52 -4.15 8.77
N THR A 70 -13.74 -4.07 9.85
CA THR A 70 -13.97 -3.11 10.95
C THR A 70 -13.63 -1.69 10.54
N ILE A 71 -12.57 -1.47 9.77
CA ILE A 71 -12.20 -0.14 9.26
C ILE A 71 -13.27 0.39 8.31
N ARG A 72 -13.80 -0.45 7.43
CA ARG A 72 -14.92 -0.08 6.54
C ARG A 72 -16.20 0.25 7.30
N GLU A 73 -16.46 -0.41 8.42
CA GLU A 73 -17.62 -0.11 9.23
C GLU A 73 -17.50 1.24 9.95
N VAL A 74 -16.30 1.59 10.41
CA VAL A 74 -16.01 2.91 11.02
C VAL A 74 -16.10 4.01 9.96
N ASP A 75 -15.45 3.84 8.80
CA ASP A 75 -15.50 4.82 7.70
C ASP A 75 -16.94 5.04 7.21
N GLY A 76 -17.75 3.97 7.11
CA GLY A 76 -19.17 4.08 6.76
C GLY A 76 -20.02 4.79 7.81
N LYS A 77 -19.73 4.59 9.11
CA LYS A 77 -20.43 5.28 10.21
C LYS A 77 -20.09 6.78 10.23
N ASP A 78 -18.84 7.15 9.99
CA ASP A 78 -18.41 8.56 9.93
C ASP A 78 -19.05 9.30 8.74
N VAL A 79 -19.18 8.63 7.58
CA VAL A 79 -19.86 9.20 6.42
C VAL A 79 -21.35 9.38 6.66
N MET A 80 -22.02 8.41 7.30
CA MET A 80 -23.43 8.53 7.70
C MET A 80 -23.64 9.64 8.74
N GLU A 81 -22.82 9.70 9.80
CA GLU A 81 -22.93 10.73 10.84
C GLU A 81 -22.68 12.13 10.29
N ARG A 82 -21.75 12.25 9.33
CA ARG A 82 -21.49 13.52 8.64
C ARG A 82 -22.63 13.90 7.69
N GLN A 83 -23.27 12.93 7.05
CA GLN A 83 -24.43 13.18 6.20
C GLN A 83 -25.63 13.66 7.03
N ASP A 84 -25.91 13.02 8.17
CA ASP A 84 -26.99 13.42 9.08
C ASP A 84 -26.75 14.80 9.72
N ARG A 85 -25.49 15.17 10.00
CA ARG A 85 -25.15 16.52 10.47
C ARG A 85 -25.39 17.61 9.42
N VAL A 86 -25.23 17.28 8.14
CA VAL A 86 -25.41 18.23 7.02
C VAL A 86 -26.89 18.37 6.66
N THR A 87 -27.66 17.29 6.71
CA THR A 87 -29.12 17.31 6.42
C THR A 87 -29.97 17.74 7.62
N GLY A 88 -29.42 17.69 8.85
CA GLY A 88 -30.10 18.09 10.09
C GLY A 88 -30.25 19.60 10.34
N PHE A 89 -29.92 20.47 9.38
CA PHE A 89 -30.11 21.93 9.48
C PHE A 89 -31.21 22.48 8.53
N ASP A 90 -31.89 21.62 7.78
CA ASP A 90 -32.89 22.00 6.78
C ASP A 90 -34.33 21.54 7.11
N VAL A 91 -34.77 21.69 8.38
CA VAL A 91 -36.19 21.66 8.77
C VAL A 91 -36.52 22.82 9.69
#